data_AF-A0A3A5VMR4-F1
#
_entry.id   AF-A0A3A5VMR4-F1
#
_cell.length_a   1.000
_cell.length_b   1.000
_cell.length_c   1.000
_cell.angle_alpha   90.00
_cell.angle_beta   90.00
_cell.angle_gamma   90.00
#
_symmetry.space_group_name_H-M   'P 1'
#
loop_
_entity.id
_entity.type
_entity.pdbx_description
1 polymer ?
#
loop_
_entity_poly.entity_id
_entity_poly.type
_entity_poly.pdbx_seq_one_letter_code
_entity_poly.pdbx_strand_id
1 'polypeptide(L)'
;MENRCVLAVSGTPGTGKTTACEALTALGWEVLSLADLASEHGCLEEVDSNDGAAPIDIHRLAEAWEAPKNGRYLVDGHLAHFLEVDGVVLLRCRPSILQ
;
A
#
# COMPACT_ATOMS: atom_id res chain seq x y z
N MET A 1 -3.21 -7.83 -25.05
CA MET A 1 -3.57 -6.58 -24.36
C MET A 1 -3.29 -6.81 -22.90
N GLU A 2 -2.47 -5.96 -22.29
CA GLU A 2 -2.30 -5.96 -20.84
C GLU A 2 -3.64 -5.57 -20.22
N ASN A 3 -4.17 -6.41 -19.33
CA ASN A 3 -5.44 -6.17 -18.65
C ASN A 3 -5.16 -6.15 -17.15
N ARG A 4 -4.70 -4.98 -16.68
CA ARG A 4 -4.37 -4.74 -15.27
C ARG A 4 -5.33 -3.75 -14.63
N CYS A 5 -5.47 -3.86 -13.32
CA CYS A 5 -6.05 -2.85 -12.46
C CYS A 5 -5.34 -2.88 -11.11
N VAL A 6 -4.60 -1.82 -10.81
CA VAL A 6 -3.86 -1.64 -9.55
C VAL A 6 -4.48 -0.46 -8.82
N LEU A 7 -4.99 -0.69 -7.61
CA LEU A 7 -5.55 0.37 -6.77
C LEU A 7 -4.70 0.56 -5.52
N ALA A 8 -4.34 1.80 -5.21
CA ALA A 8 -3.79 2.14 -3.90
C ALA A 8 -4.92 2.21 -2.86
N VAL A 9 -4.76 1.51 -1.74
CA VAL A 9 -5.64 1.63 -0.58
C VAL A 9 -4.92 2.45 0.48
N SER A 10 -5.32 3.70 0.61
CA SER A 10 -4.68 4.69 1.49
C SER A 10 -5.68 5.21 2.55
N GLY A 11 -5.17 5.98 3.50
CA GLY A 11 -5.90 6.42 4.69
C GLY A 11 -5.03 6.35 5.94
N THR A 12 -5.41 7.10 6.96
CA THR A 12 -4.70 7.17 8.24
C THR A 12 -4.49 5.74 8.82
N PRO A 13 -3.36 5.46 9.49
CA PRO A 13 -3.23 4.23 10.29
C PRO A 13 -4.47 4.04 11.19
N GLY A 14 -4.93 2.79 11.34
CA GLY A 14 -6.15 2.49 12.11
C GLY A 14 -7.49 2.57 11.36
N THR A 15 -7.53 3.02 10.09
CA THR A 15 -8.80 3.11 9.33
C THR A 15 -9.34 1.79 8.76
N GLY A 16 -8.65 0.66 8.99
CA GLY A 16 -9.08 -0.66 8.53
C GLY A 16 -8.69 -1.03 7.08
N LYS A 17 -7.62 -0.43 6.53
CA LYS A 17 -7.13 -0.71 5.16
C LYS A 17 -6.80 -2.19 4.95
N THR A 18 -5.92 -2.74 5.78
CA THR A 18 -5.49 -4.14 5.70
C THR A 18 -6.68 -5.10 5.78
N THR A 19 -7.59 -4.88 6.73
CA THR A 19 -8.82 -5.69 6.85
C THR A 19 -9.71 -5.61 5.59
N ALA A 20 -9.84 -4.42 4.98
CA ALA A 20 -10.59 -4.27 3.73
C ALA A 20 -9.90 -4.97 2.55
N CYS A 21 -8.57 -4.86 2.44
CA CYS A 21 -7.78 -5.54 1.42
C CYS A 21 -7.88 -7.06 1.53
N GLU A 22 -7.73 -7.61 2.75
CA GLU A 22 -7.87 -9.04 3.04
C GLU A 22 -9.24 -9.56 2.61
N ALA A 23 -10.34 -8.84 2.93
CA ALA A 23 -11.68 -9.23 2.51
C ALA A 23 -11.86 -9.26 0.99
N LEU A 24 -11.16 -8.39 0.26
CA LEU A 24 -11.22 -8.31 -1.20
C LEU A 24 -10.44 -9.43 -1.91
N THR A 25 -9.56 -10.15 -1.21
CA THR A 25 -8.90 -11.35 -1.76
C THR A 25 -9.90 -12.42 -2.19
N ALA A 26 -10.99 -12.58 -1.43
CA ALA A 26 -12.08 -13.49 -1.76
C ALA A 26 -12.82 -13.13 -3.07
N LEU A 27 -12.64 -11.90 -3.58
CA LEU A 27 -13.19 -11.41 -4.85
C LEU A 27 -12.16 -11.43 -6.00
N GLY A 28 -11.03 -12.11 -5.81
CA GLY A 28 -9.99 -12.28 -6.83
C GLY A 28 -9.05 -11.08 -6.96
N TRP A 29 -8.87 -10.30 -5.89
CA TRP A 29 -7.80 -9.30 -5.81
C TRP A 29 -6.55 -9.89 -5.15
N GLU A 30 -5.39 -9.54 -5.66
CA GLU A 30 -4.10 -9.80 -5.02
C GLU A 30 -3.71 -8.57 -4.18
N VAL A 31 -3.15 -8.80 -2.99
CA VAL A 31 -2.76 -7.70 -2.08
C VAL A 31 -1.24 -7.60 -2.06
N LEU A 32 -0.74 -6.39 -2.32
CA LEU A 32 0.66 -6.02 -2.21
C LEU A 32 0.82 -5.13 -0.99
N SER A 33 1.64 -5.52 -0.03
CA SER A 33 1.98 -4.68 1.12
C SER A 33 3.01 -3.62 0.70
N LEU A 34 2.74 -2.34 0.96
CA LEU A 34 3.69 -1.27 0.67
C LEU A 34 5.03 -1.46 1.41
N ALA A 35 4.98 -2.00 2.63
CA ALA A 35 6.18 -2.26 3.43
C ALA A 35 7.02 -3.40 2.82
N ASP A 36 6.37 -4.44 2.30
CA ASP A 36 7.07 -5.56 1.65
C ASP A 36 7.70 -5.09 0.33
N LEU A 37 6.96 -4.31 -0.46
CA LEU A 37 7.50 -3.67 -1.67
C LEU A 37 8.73 -2.79 -1.36
N ALA A 38 8.66 -1.98 -0.30
CA ALA A 38 9.77 -1.17 0.14
C ALA A 38 10.99 -2.02 0.54
N SER A 39 10.77 -3.11 1.28
CA SER A 39 11.82 -4.04 1.67
C SER A 39 12.48 -4.70 0.45
N GLU A 40 11.68 -5.20 -0.49
CA GLU A 40 12.14 -5.87 -1.71
C GLU A 40 12.99 -4.96 -2.61
N HIS A 41 12.68 -3.66 -2.63
CA HIS A 41 13.40 -2.67 -3.45
C HIS A 41 14.49 -1.92 -2.66
N GLY A 42 14.79 -2.36 -1.42
CA GLY A 42 15.79 -1.75 -0.54
C GLY A 42 15.50 -0.29 -0.19
N CYS A 43 14.22 0.08 -0.13
CA CYS A 43 13.72 1.43 0.16
C CYS A 43 13.30 1.59 1.63
N LEU A 44 13.77 0.71 2.51
CA LEU A 44 13.66 0.87 3.97
C LEU A 44 14.94 1.52 4.51
N GLU A 45 14.77 2.54 5.33
CA GLU A 45 15.84 3.11 6.13
C GLU A 45 16.08 2.31 7.43
N GLU A 46 17.05 2.74 8.23
CA GLU A 46 17.29 2.13 9.55
C GLU A 46 16.07 2.29 10.45
N VAL A 47 15.81 1.26 11.26
CA VAL A 47 14.72 1.28 12.23
C VAL A 47 14.97 2.38 13.25
N ASP A 48 14.02 3.31 13.39
CA ASP A 48 14.08 4.36 14.39
C ASP A 48 13.92 3.76 15.79
N SER A 49 14.92 4.00 16.64
CA SER A 49 14.93 3.53 18.02
C SER A 49 13.81 4.10 18.91
N ASN A 50 13.17 5.19 18.50
CA ASN A 50 12.12 5.86 19.29
C ASN A 50 10.76 5.17 19.17
N ASP A 51 10.40 4.69 17.98
CA ASP A 51 9.09 4.09 17.69
C ASP A 51 9.15 2.68 17.09
N GLY A 52 10.36 2.19 16.77
CA GLY A 52 10.59 0.86 16.21
C GLY A 52 10.16 0.72 14.75
N ALA A 53 9.85 1.83 14.06
CA ALA A 53 9.46 1.81 12.66
C ALA A 53 10.68 2.03 11.74
N ALA A 54 10.70 1.35 10.60
CA ALA A 54 11.62 1.66 9.51
C ALA A 54 10.96 2.68 8.56
N PRO A 55 11.53 3.88 8.38
CA PRO A 55 11.04 4.83 7.39
C PRO A 55 11.12 4.24 5.97
N ILE A 56 10.11 4.54 5.14
CA ILE A 56 10.08 4.16 3.72
C ILE A 56 10.47 5.36 2.88
N ASP A 57 11.51 5.23 2.06
CA ASP A 57 11.80 6.17 0.96
C ASP A 57 10.78 5.96 -0.16
N ILE A 58 9.62 6.61 -0.02
CA ILE A 58 8.49 6.41 -0.91
C ILE A 58 8.75 6.95 -2.32
N HIS A 59 9.60 7.96 -2.46
CA HIS A 59 9.92 8.54 -3.76
C HIS A 59 10.83 7.60 -4.54
N ARG A 60 11.88 7.07 -3.91
CA ARG A 60 12.72 6.06 -4.54
C ARG A 60 11.95 4.78 -4.85
N LEU A 61 11.02 4.37 -3.97
CA LEU A 61 10.15 3.24 -4.25
C LEU A 61 9.25 3.48 -5.47
N ALA A 62 8.67 4.67 -5.59
CA ALA A 62 7.84 5.03 -6.74
C ALA A 62 8.62 5.03 -8.07
N GLU A 63 9.92 5.31 -8.04
CA GLU A 63 10.80 5.20 -9.21
C GLU A 63 11.25 3.76 -9.51
N ALA A 64 11.46 2.95 -8.46
CA ALA A 64 12.02 1.61 -8.59
C ALA A 64 10.98 0.52 -8.85
N TRP A 65 9.75 0.71 -8.36
CA TRP A 65 8.69 -0.29 -8.44
C TRP A 65 7.88 -0.14 -9.73
N GLU A 66 7.70 -1.26 -10.45
CA GLU A 66 6.81 -1.34 -11.61
C GLU A 66 5.54 -2.12 -11.27
N ALA A 67 4.40 -1.58 -11.69
CA ALA A 67 3.11 -2.24 -11.51
C ALA A 67 3.02 -3.58 -12.27
N PRO A 68 2.37 -4.61 -11.70
CA PRO A 68 2.14 -5.87 -12.40
C PRO A 68 1.36 -5.68 -13.71
N LYS A 69 1.77 -6.40 -14.77
CA LYS A 69 1.24 -6.21 -16.14
C LYS A 69 -0.15 -6.81 -16.39
N ASN A 70 -0.61 -7.74 -15.55
CA ASN A 70 -1.91 -8.41 -15.70
C ASN A 70 -2.48 -8.75 -14.33
N GLY A 71 -3.80 -8.65 -14.17
CA GLY A 71 -4.47 -9.02 -12.93
C GLY A 71 -5.05 -7.82 -12.18
N ARG A 72 -5.49 -8.05 -10.94
CA ARG A 72 -6.15 -7.05 -10.10
C ARG A 72 -5.43 -6.96 -8.77
N TYR A 73 -4.84 -5.81 -8.48
CA TYR A 73 -3.98 -5.62 -7.30
C TYR A 73 -4.49 -4.49 -6.42
N LEU A 74 -4.38 -4.70 -5.12
CA LEU A 74 -4.53 -3.67 -4.10
C LEU A 74 -3.17 -3.44 -3.45
N VAL A 75 -2.67 -2.20 -3.48
CA VAL A 75 -1.50 -1.84 -2.68
C VAL A 75 -1.97 -1.32 -1.33
N ASP A 76 -1.76 -2.11 -0.27
CA ASP A 76 -2.10 -1.75 1.10
C ASP A 76 -0.97 -0.92 1.73
N GLY A 77 -1.27 0.34 2.01
CA GLY A 77 -0.33 1.23 2.69
C GLY A 77 -0.82 2.66 2.76
N HIS A 78 -0.59 3.34 3.88
CA HIS A 78 -1.04 4.73 4.03
C HIS A 78 -0.38 5.69 3.02
N LEU A 79 0.78 5.35 2.46
CA LEU A 79 1.47 6.08 1.39
C LEU A 79 1.35 5.42 0.00
N ALA A 80 0.50 4.41 -0.18
CA ALA A 80 0.42 3.66 -1.43
C ALA A 80 0.02 4.53 -2.65
N HIS A 81 -0.59 5.70 -2.40
CA HIS A 81 -1.00 6.65 -3.43
C HIS A 81 0.17 7.34 -4.15
N PHE A 82 1.41 7.17 -3.70
CA PHE A 82 2.60 7.68 -4.39
C PHE A 82 3.08 6.77 -5.52
N LEU A 83 2.65 5.50 -5.57
CA LEU A 83 3.04 4.55 -6.62
C LEU A 83 2.25 4.79 -7.91
N GLU A 84 2.78 4.29 -9.04
CA GLU A 84 2.08 4.30 -10.32
C GLU A 84 0.89 3.32 -10.32
N VAL A 85 -0.28 3.82 -9.92
CA VAL A 85 -1.52 3.04 -9.78
C VAL A 85 -2.62 3.56 -10.71
N ASP A 86 -3.60 2.70 -11.01
CA ASP A 86 -4.75 3.02 -11.87
C ASP A 86 -5.85 3.79 -11.11
N GLY A 87 -5.81 3.80 -9.77
CA GLY A 87 -6.74 4.56 -8.93
C GLY A 87 -6.41 4.50 -7.45
N VAL A 88 -7.08 5.37 -6.67
CA VAL A 88 -6.89 5.48 -5.21
C VAL A 88 -8.21 5.30 -4.49
N VAL A 89 -8.21 4.40 -3.51
CA VAL A 89 -9.29 4.22 -2.54
C VAL A 89 -8.83 4.82 -1.21
N LEU A 90 -9.46 5.91 -0.80
CA LEU A 90 -9.11 6.60 0.46
C LEU A 90 -10.10 6.22 1.57
N LEU A 91 -9.66 5.36 2.49
CA LEU A 91 -10.46 4.97 3.65
C LEU A 91 -10.44 6.08 4.71
N ARG A 92 -11.63 6.46 5.17
CA ARG A 92 -11.83 7.45 6.21
C ARG A 92 -12.60 6.84 7.37
N CYS A 93 -12.18 7.19 8.58
CA CYS A 93 -12.83 6.80 9.81
C CYS A 93 -13.11 8.06 10.64
N ARG A 94 -14.18 8.04 11.46
CA ARG A 94 -14.43 9.17 12.38
C ARG A 94 -13.30 9.21 13.41
N PRO A 95 -12.72 10.39 13.73
CA PRO A 95 -11.63 10.47 14.71
C PRO A 95 -11.96 9.85 16.07
N SER A 96 -13.22 9.93 16.51
CA SER A 96 -13.67 9.40 17.80
C SER A 96 -13.63 7.87 17.92
N ILE A 97 -13.46 7.15 16.81
CA ILE A 97 -13.39 5.67 16.80
C ILE A 97 -12.13 5.15 16.08
N LEU A 98 -11.23 6.06 15.67
CA LEU A 98 -9.94 5.67 15.10
C LEU A 98 -9.07 5.10 16.22
N GLN A 99 -8.46 3.95 15.98
CA GLN A 99 -7.59 3.24 16.94
C GLN A 99 -6.12 3.48 16.63
#